data_AF-A0A914FK13-F1
#
_entry.id   AF-A0A914FK13-F1
#
_cell.length_a   1.000
_cell.length_b   1.000
_cell.length_c   1.000
_cell.angle_alpha   90.00
_cell.angle_beta   90.00
_cell.angle_gamma   90.00
#
_symmetry.space_group_name_H-M   'P 1'
#
loop_
_entity.id
_entity.type
_entity.pdbx_description
1 polymer ?
#
loop_
_entity_poly.entity_id
_entity_poly.type
_entity_poly.pdbx_seq_one_letter_code
_entity_poly.pdbx_strand_id
1 'polypeptide(L)'
;MWATDAEGNIQNKIAAFVDWQTMREGSPMEDLARFLIMCTDGVVRRQAEEFAIQYYFDCLVKEFGAAEKVPYSMAQLQKAYNYAFIIESMKKNGLGVVPFFLGTINDKSVDKFVKNAFQDYGILKVLHLYEDVDKLLMNEMKDVFERFGVKNL
;
A
#
# COMPACT_ATOMS: atom_id res chain seq x y z
N MET A 1 -0.36 1.60 -17.48
CA MET A 1 0.19 1.01 -18.72
C MET A 1 1.59 1.53 -18.95
N TRP A 2 2.53 0.67 -19.32
CA TRP A 2 3.92 1.04 -19.60
C TRP A 2 4.07 1.48 -21.06
N ALA A 3 5.00 2.40 -21.32
CA ALA A 3 5.33 2.84 -22.66
C ALA A 3 6.05 1.72 -23.44
N THR A 4 5.97 1.77 -24.76
CA THR A 4 6.70 0.89 -25.66
C THR A 4 7.66 1.68 -26.54
N ASP A 5 8.79 1.09 -26.92
CA ASP A 5 9.65 1.64 -27.97
C ASP A 5 9.08 1.36 -29.38
N ALA A 6 9.84 1.76 -30.42
CA ALA A 6 9.45 1.59 -31.81
C ALA A 6 9.35 0.11 -32.23
N GLU A 7 10.08 -0.76 -31.53
CA GLU A 7 10.11 -2.21 -31.73
C GLU A 7 9.02 -2.93 -30.92
N GLY A 8 8.27 -2.22 -30.07
CA GLY A 8 7.20 -2.74 -29.24
C GLY A 8 7.64 -3.31 -27.89
N ASN A 9 8.89 -3.12 -27.48
CA ASN A 9 9.36 -3.57 -26.17
C ASN A 9 8.91 -2.62 -25.06
N ILE A 10 8.57 -3.20 -23.91
CA ILE A 10 8.14 -2.47 -22.73
C ILE A 10 9.30 -1.65 -22.16
N GLN A 11 9.05 -0.37 -21.93
CA GLN A 11 9.98 0.60 -21.36
C GLN A 11 9.64 0.89 -19.89
N ASN A 12 10.63 1.26 -19.09
CA ASN A 12 10.44 1.69 -17.71
C ASN A 12 9.93 3.14 -17.63
N LYS A 13 8.82 3.42 -18.31
CA LYS A 13 8.14 4.71 -18.35
C LYS A 13 6.63 4.48 -18.34
N ILE A 14 5.92 5.22 -17.50
CA ILE A 14 4.45 5.16 -17.47
C ILE A 14 3.92 5.87 -18.71
N ALA A 15 3.09 5.18 -19.50
CA ALA A 15 2.40 5.78 -20.65
C ALA A 15 1.03 6.35 -20.25
N ALA A 16 0.29 5.62 -19.41
CA ALA A 16 -1.05 6.03 -18.98
C ALA A 16 -1.43 5.41 -17.64
N PHE A 17 -2.15 6.18 -16.83
CA PHE A 17 -2.99 5.67 -15.73
C PHE A 17 -4.40 5.46 -16.29
N VAL A 18 -4.94 4.26 -16.08
CA VAL A 18 -6.25 3.83 -16.59
C VAL A 18 -7.07 3.25 -15.43
N ASP A 19 -8.32 2.84 -15.68
CA ASP A 19 -9.18 2.18 -14.70
C ASP A 19 -9.47 3.00 -13.44
N TRP A 20 -9.86 4.26 -13.65
CA TRP A 20 -10.18 5.24 -12.60
C TRP A 20 -11.47 4.98 -11.80
N GLN A 21 -12.14 3.85 -12.02
CA GLN A 21 -13.42 3.47 -11.38
C GLN A 21 -13.40 3.38 -9.85
N THR A 22 -12.21 3.41 -9.24
CA THR A 22 -12.03 3.43 -7.77
C THR A 22 -11.42 4.72 -7.25
N MET A 23 -11.27 5.74 -8.12
CA MET A 23 -10.87 7.07 -7.69
C MET A 23 -11.89 7.62 -6.70
N ARG A 24 -11.38 8.23 -5.65
CA ARG A 24 -12.15 8.94 -4.64
C ARG A 24 -11.31 10.10 -4.13
N GLU A 25 -11.98 11.11 -3.59
CA GLU A 25 -11.31 12.13 -2.79
C GLU A 25 -10.80 11.50 -1.49
N GLY A 26 -9.52 11.69 -1.18
CA GLY A 26 -8.89 11.10 0.00
C GLY A 26 -7.50 11.66 0.23
N SER A 27 -6.84 11.15 1.28
CA SER A 27 -5.44 11.50 1.53
C SER A 27 -4.55 10.84 0.46
N PRO A 28 -3.54 11.53 -0.08
CA PRO A 28 -2.54 10.92 -0.96
C PRO A 28 -1.76 9.78 -0.28
N MET A 29 -1.76 9.74 1.05
CA MET A 29 -1.20 8.61 1.80
C MET A 29 -2.06 7.35 1.71
N GLU A 30 -3.38 7.46 1.47
CA GLU A 30 -4.23 6.31 1.14
C GLU A 30 -3.82 5.70 -0.21
N ASP A 31 -3.54 6.54 -1.20
CA ASP A 31 -3.10 6.08 -2.51
C ASP A 31 -1.74 5.40 -2.43
N LEU A 32 -0.79 5.99 -1.69
CA LEU A 32 0.54 5.43 -1.50
C LEU A 32 0.49 4.10 -0.73
N ALA A 33 -0.25 4.05 0.38
CA ALA A 33 -0.44 2.82 1.14
C ALA A 33 -1.09 1.73 0.28
N ARG A 34 -2.15 2.07 -0.46
CA ARG A 34 -2.82 1.14 -1.37
C ARG A 34 -1.88 0.62 -2.46
N PHE A 35 -1.07 1.50 -3.06
CA PHE A 35 -0.11 1.12 -4.08
C PHE A 35 0.90 0.09 -3.54
N LEU A 36 1.50 0.37 -2.37
CA LEU A 36 2.45 -0.55 -1.75
C LEU A 36 1.78 -1.87 -1.36
N ILE A 37 0.60 -1.85 -0.75
CA ILE A 37 -0.16 -3.06 -0.36
C ILE A 37 -0.44 -3.95 -1.58
N MET A 38 -0.85 -3.36 -2.71
CA MET A 38 -1.28 -4.11 -3.88
C MET A 38 -0.10 -4.61 -4.73
N CYS A 39 0.93 -3.79 -4.89
CA CYS A 39 1.99 -4.05 -5.86
C CYS A 39 3.21 -4.76 -5.27
N THR A 40 3.34 -4.83 -3.95
CA THR A 40 4.53 -5.41 -3.29
C THR A 40 4.15 -6.53 -2.32
N ASP A 41 5.10 -7.40 -2.00
CA ASP A 41 5.00 -8.26 -0.82
C ASP A 41 5.56 -7.56 0.41
N GLY A 42 5.45 -8.20 1.58
CA GLY A 42 5.92 -7.64 2.84
C GLY A 42 7.41 -7.30 2.86
N VAL A 43 8.26 -8.05 2.16
CA VAL A 43 9.71 -7.79 2.16
C VAL A 43 9.99 -6.52 1.37
N VAL A 44 9.49 -6.46 0.13
CA VAL A 44 9.70 -5.28 -0.74
C VAL A 44 9.04 -4.05 -0.15
N ARG A 45 7.84 -4.18 0.42
CA ARG A 45 7.13 -3.07 1.07
C ARG A 45 7.95 -2.42 2.18
N ARG A 46 8.45 -3.23 3.13
CA ARG A 46 9.23 -2.74 4.28
C ARG A 46 10.52 -2.03 3.87
N GLN A 47 11.09 -2.40 2.71
CA GLN A 47 12.28 -1.75 2.14
C GLN A 47 11.95 -0.45 1.39
N ALA A 48 10.80 -0.40 0.73
CA ALA A 48 10.41 0.71 -0.14
C ALA A 48 9.63 1.81 0.59
N GLU A 49 8.98 1.51 1.71
CA GLU A 49 8.03 2.40 2.38
C GLU A 49 8.63 3.76 2.73
N GLU A 50 9.72 3.78 3.50
CA GLU A 50 10.37 5.02 3.94
C GLU A 50 10.82 5.86 2.74
N PHE A 51 11.44 5.22 1.75
CA PHE A 51 11.86 5.87 0.51
C PHE A 51 10.68 6.48 -0.25
N ALA A 52 9.56 5.75 -0.36
CA ALA A 52 8.40 6.20 -1.13
C ALA A 52 7.70 7.40 -0.47
N ILE A 53 7.59 7.41 0.86
CA ILE A 53 7.01 8.54 1.62
C ILE A 53 7.93 9.75 1.52
N GLN A 54 9.24 9.56 1.68
CA GLN A 54 10.22 10.65 1.57
C GLN A 54 10.22 11.24 0.15
N TYR A 55 10.24 10.40 -0.88
CA TYR A 55 10.19 10.83 -2.27
C TYR A 55 8.92 11.64 -2.58
N TYR A 56 7.76 11.20 -2.06
CA TYR A 56 6.53 11.97 -2.19
C TYR A 56 6.64 13.34 -1.51
N PHE A 57 7.18 13.40 -0.29
CA PHE A 57 7.35 14.66 0.44
C PHE A 57 8.31 15.62 -0.29
N ASP A 58 9.42 15.10 -0.82
CA ASP A 58 10.40 15.89 -1.58
C ASP A 58 9.78 16.46 -2.86
N CYS A 59 8.99 15.65 -3.57
CA CYS A 59 8.20 16.12 -4.71
C CYS A 59 7.24 17.24 -4.29
N LEU A 60 6.51 17.07 -3.20
CA LEU A 60 5.56 18.08 -2.73
C LEU A 60 6.26 19.40 -2.37
N VAL A 61 7.38 19.34 -1.65
CA VAL A 61 8.20 20.52 -1.30
C VAL A 61 8.66 21.24 -2.57
N LYS A 62 9.09 20.47 -3.58
CA LYS A 62 9.51 21.03 -4.86
C LYS A 62 8.36 21.74 -5.59
N GLU A 63 7.17 21.16 -5.62
CA GLU A 63 6.00 21.73 -6.32
C GLU A 63 5.41 22.96 -5.61
N PHE A 64 5.45 23.03 -4.28
CA PHE A 64 5.07 24.25 -3.52
C PHE A 64 6.03 25.43 -3.77
N GLY A 65 7.27 25.13 -4.19
CA GLY A 65 8.28 26.13 -4.53
C GLY A 65 8.75 26.95 -3.33
N ALA A 66 9.40 28.09 -3.60
CA ALA A 66 9.97 28.95 -2.57
C ALA A 66 8.94 29.89 -1.89
N ALA A 67 7.77 30.07 -2.50
CA ALA A 67 6.78 31.05 -2.08
C ALA A 67 5.83 30.52 -0.99
N GLU A 68 5.58 29.21 -0.98
CA GLU A 68 4.67 28.57 -0.03
C GLU A 68 5.38 27.43 0.70
N LYS A 69 5.15 27.34 2.01
CA LYS A 69 5.66 26.21 2.80
C LYS A 69 4.63 25.09 2.77
N VAL A 70 5.11 23.86 2.59
CA VAL A 70 4.27 22.67 2.79
C VAL A 70 3.64 22.75 4.18
N PRO A 71 2.30 22.65 4.29
CA PRO A 71 1.59 22.93 5.54
C PRO A 71 1.67 21.79 6.56
N TYR A 72 2.45 20.75 6.28
CA TYR A 72 2.65 19.59 7.15
C TYR A 72 4.10 19.13 7.12
N SER A 73 4.55 18.57 8.24
CA SER A 73 5.89 18.00 8.39
C SER A 73 5.94 16.54 7.91
N MET A 74 7.15 16.05 7.66
CA MET A 74 7.39 14.64 7.34
C MET A 74 6.83 13.70 8.42
N ALA A 75 6.92 14.08 9.71
CA ALA A 75 6.35 13.29 10.80
C ALA A 75 4.81 13.21 10.75
N GLN A 76 4.14 14.31 10.39
CA GLN A 76 2.70 14.32 10.19
C GLN A 76 2.29 13.47 8.99
N LEU A 77 3.08 13.53 7.91
CA LEU A 77 2.86 12.71 6.72
C LEU A 77 3.03 11.21 7.02
N GLN A 78 4.09 10.83 7.72
CA GLN A 78 4.31 9.45 8.18
C GLN A 78 3.15 8.96 9.05
N LYS A 79 2.66 9.80 9.97
CA LYS A 79 1.51 9.47 10.80
C LYS A 79 0.23 9.27 9.97
N ALA A 80 -0.01 10.13 8.99
CA ALA A 80 -1.13 9.98 8.06
C ALA A 80 -1.01 8.69 7.23
N TYR A 81 0.20 8.33 6.79
CA TYR A 81 0.48 7.06 6.13
C TYR A 81 0.20 5.86 7.03
N ASN A 82 0.65 5.85 8.28
CA ASN A 82 0.40 4.73 9.19
C ASN A 82 -1.10 4.47 9.38
N TYR A 83 -1.91 5.52 9.56
CA TYR A 83 -3.37 5.38 9.61
C TYR A 83 -3.96 4.87 8.31
N ALA A 84 -3.54 5.46 7.18
CA ALA A 84 -4.00 5.06 5.86
C ALA A 84 -3.66 3.59 5.58
N PHE A 85 -2.47 3.14 5.96
CA PHE A 85 -2.01 1.77 5.83
C PHE A 85 -2.87 0.79 6.59
N ILE A 86 -3.17 1.06 7.86
CA ILE A 86 -4.07 0.22 8.68
C ILE A 86 -5.45 0.11 8.02
N ILE A 87 -6.02 1.26 7.64
CA ILE A 87 -7.37 1.33 7.06
C ILE A 87 -7.43 0.61 5.71
N GLU A 88 -6.50 0.87 4.80
CA GLU A 88 -6.48 0.25 3.47
C GLU A 88 -6.20 -1.25 3.56
N SER A 89 -5.37 -1.68 4.51
CA SER A 89 -5.14 -3.11 4.80
C SER A 89 -6.43 -3.80 5.23
N MET A 90 -7.18 -3.21 6.17
CA MET A 90 -8.46 -3.74 6.64
C MET A 90 -9.52 -3.78 5.53
N LYS A 91 -9.66 -2.69 4.76
CA LYS A 91 -10.62 -2.59 3.64
C LYS A 91 -10.37 -3.65 2.57
N LYS A 92 -9.11 -3.90 2.22
CA LYS A 92 -8.77 -4.80 1.10
C LYS A 92 -8.73 -6.27 1.50
N ASN A 93 -8.38 -6.58 2.75
CA ASN A 93 -8.50 -7.93 3.30
C ASN A 93 -9.96 -8.35 3.53
N GLY A 94 -10.85 -7.42 3.88
CA GLY A 94 -12.27 -7.70 4.13
C GLY A 94 -13.15 -7.89 2.89
N LEU A 95 -12.74 -7.39 1.71
CA LEU A 95 -13.63 -7.29 0.54
C LEU A 95 -13.06 -7.75 -0.80
N GLY A 96 -11.76 -8.02 -0.96
CA GLY A 96 -11.19 -8.20 -2.31
C GLY A 96 -10.12 -9.28 -2.48
N VAL A 97 -9.07 -9.29 -1.66
CA VAL A 97 -7.87 -10.09 -2.00
C VAL A 97 -8.13 -11.58 -1.82
N VAL A 98 -8.74 -12.02 -0.71
CA VAL A 98 -8.98 -13.47 -0.51
C VAL A 98 -10.01 -14.03 -1.51
N PRO A 99 -11.20 -13.43 -1.73
CA PRO A 99 -12.17 -13.96 -2.70
C PRO A 99 -11.73 -13.84 -4.17
N PHE A 100 -10.95 -12.82 -4.55
CA PHE A 100 -10.45 -12.66 -5.92
C PHE A 100 -9.37 -13.70 -6.26
N PHE A 101 -8.47 -14.00 -5.31
CA PHE A 101 -7.46 -15.06 -5.46
C PHE A 101 -8.07 -16.47 -5.33
N LEU A 102 -9.19 -16.61 -4.60
CA LEU A 102 -9.97 -17.85 -4.55
C LEU A 102 -10.95 -17.97 -5.75
N GLY A 103 -11.25 -16.91 -6.48
CA GLY A 103 -12.15 -16.95 -7.66
C GLY A 103 -11.60 -17.75 -8.83
N THR A 104 -10.27 -17.87 -8.93
CA THR A 104 -9.57 -18.74 -9.89
C THR A 104 -9.71 -20.24 -9.55
N ILE A 105 -10.42 -20.60 -8.48
CA ILE A 105 -10.57 -21.99 -8.03
C ILE A 105 -11.26 -22.89 -9.06
N ASN A 106 -12.03 -22.34 -10.00
CA ASN A 106 -12.78 -23.17 -10.93
C ASN A 106 -12.26 -23.18 -12.38
N ASP A 107 -11.17 -22.45 -12.68
CA ASP A 107 -10.56 -22.53 -14.00
C ASP A 107 -9.69 -23.80 -14.11
N LYS A 108 -10.18 -24.78 -14.87
CA LYS A 108 -9.50 -26.05 -15.12
C LYS A 108 -8.39 -25.95 -16.17
N SER A 109 -8.27 -24.82 -16.87
CA SER A 109 -7.25 -24.59 -17.89
C SER A 109 -5.89 -24.20 -17.31
N VAL A 110 -5.86 -23.74 -16.05
CA VAL A 110 -4.64 -23.36 -15.34
C VAL A 110 -4.05 -24.58 -14.65
N ASP A 111 -2.75 -24.80 -14.86
CA ASP A 111 -2.01 -25.87 -14.19
C ASP A 111 -2.14 -25.79 -12.66
N LYS A 112 -2.31 -26.96 -12.03
CA LYS A 112 -2.55 -27.06 -10.59
C LYS A 112 -1.38 -26.52 -9.76
N PHE A 113 -0.14 -26.71 -10.21
CA PHE A 113 1.03 -26.18 -9.53
C PHE A 113 1.06 -24.65 -9.59
N VAL A 114 0.82 -24.06 -10.76
CA VAL A 114 0.73 -22.59 -10.93
C VAL A 114 -0.34 -21.99 -10.02
N LYS A 115 -1.50 -22.64 -9.97
CA LYS A 115 -2.61 -22.24 -9.10
C LYS A 115 -2.23 -22.27 -7.62
N ASN A 116 -1.62 -23.36 -7.15
CA ASN A 116 -1.19 -23.48 -5.75
C ASN A 116 -0.13 -22.43 -5.40
N ALA A 117 0.87 -22.23 -6.26
CA ALA A 117 1.91 -21.23 -6.03
C ALA A 117 1.33 -19.81 -5.93
N PHE A 118 0.35 -19.48 -6.77
CA PHE A 118 -0.35 -18.19 -6.71
C PHE A 118 -1.14 -18.02 -5.40
N GLN A 119 -1.78 -19.09 -4.91
CA GLN A 119 -2.49 -19.09 -3.63
C GLN A 119 -1.54 -18.91 -2.46
N ASP A 120 -0.46 -19.70 -2.41
CA ASP A 120 0.54 -19.63 -1.34
C ASP A 120 1.18 -18.24 -1.28
N TYR A 121 1.51 -17.67 -2.44
CA TYR A 121 2.04 -16.31 -2.52
C TYR A 121 1.02 -15.26 -2.06
N GLY A 122 -0.24 -15.39 -2.45
CA GLY A 122 -1.33 -14.51 -2.00
C GLY A 122 -1.53 -14.57 -0.49
N ILE A 123 -1.55 -15.78 0.10
CA ILE A 123 -1.66 -15.99 1.54
C ILE A 123 -0.47 -15.36 2.26
N LEU A 124 0.76 -15.57 1.77
CA LEU A 124 1.96 -15.01 2.38
C LEU A 124 1.94 -13.47 2.37
N LYS A 125 1.46 -12.84 1.28
CA LYS A 125 1.28 -11.39 1.23
C LYS A 125 0.31 -10.89 2.30
N VAL A 126 -0.80 -11.59 2.48
CA VAL A 126 -1.82 -11.25 3.50
C VAL A 126 -1.27 -11.44 4.91
N LEU A 127 -0.53 -12.52 5.18
CA LEU A 127 0.10 -12.77 6.48
C LEU A 127 1.08 -11.65 6.84
N HIS A 128 2.01 -11.31 5.94
CA HIS A 128 2.94 -10.19 6.16
C HIS A 128 2.21 -8.86 6.37
N LEU A 129 1.09 -8.64 5.66
CA LEU A 129 0.27 -7.45 5.85
C LEU A 129 -0.32 -7.39 7.26
N TYR A 130 -0.83 -8.50 7.80
CA TYR A 130 -1.33 -8.56 9.17
C TYR A 130 -0.23 -8.35 10.21
N GLU A 131 0.96 -8.90 10.01
CA GLU A 131 2.11 -8.64 10.89
C GLU A 131 2.48 -7.15 10.93
N ASP A 132 2.42 -6.47 9.78
CA ASP A 132 2.73 -5.04 9.69
C ASP A 132 1.65 -4.20 10.40
N VAL A 133 0.38 -4.54 10.17
CA VAL A 133 -0.77 -3.87 10.80
C VAL A 133 -0.78 -4.08 12.30
N ASP A 134 -0.50 -5.29 12.79
CA ASP A 134 -0.45 -5.61 14.22
C ASP A 134 0.61 -4.75 14.94
N LYS A 135 1.82 -4.65 14.37
CA LYS A 135 2.88 -3.78 14.92
C LYS A 135 2.45 -2.32 15.00
N LEU A 136 1.81 -1.81 13.94
CA LEU A 136 1.34 -0.42 13.91
C LEU A 136 0.19 -0.17 14.89
N LEU A 137 -0.80 -1.06 14.92
CA LEU A 137 -1.92 -0.97 15.87
C LEU A 137 -1.44 -1.03 17.31
N MET A 138 -0.53 -1.94 17.64
CA MET A 138 0.02 -2.05 18.99
C MET A 138 0.76 -0.79 19.43
N ASN A 139 1.44 -0.10 18.50
CA ASN A 139 2.08 1.19 18.79
C ASN A 139 1.04 2.31 18.99
N GLU A 140 0.04 2.42 18.13
CA GLU A 140 -1.02 3.43 18.25
C GLU A 140 -1.91 3.19 19.48
N MET A 141 -2.19 1.94 19.82
CA MET A 141 -2.97 1.57 21.00
C MET A 141 -2.25 1.95 22.29
N LYS A 142 -0.91 1.83 22.36
CA LYS A 142 -0.13 2.32 23.51
C LYS A 142 -0.35 3.81 23.74
N ASP A 143 -0.25 4.62 22.69
CA ASP A 143 -0.51 6.06 22.78
C ASP A 143 -1.94 6.35 23.27
N VAL A 144 -2.93 5.57 22.81
CA VAL A 144 -4.33 5.70 23.25
C VAL A 144 -4.48 5.30 24.72
N PHE A 145 -3.95 4.15 25.14
CA PHE A 145 -4.02 3.69 26.52
C PHE A 145 -3.34 4.66 27.49
N GLU A 146 -2.18 5.21 27.12
CA GLU A 146 -1.51 6.25 27.89
C GLU A 146 -2.38 7.51 28.04
N ARG A 147 -3.04 7.97 26.96
CA ARG A 147 -3.97 9.10 27.01
C ARG A 147 -5.16 8.87 27.93
N PHE A 148 -5.64 7.63 28.03
CA PHE A 148 -6.75 7.25 28.92
C PHE A 148 -6.28 6.79 30.31
N GLY A 149 -5.00 6.93 30.64
CA GLY A 149 -4.46 6.59 31.96
C GLY A 149 -4.41 5.09 32.25
N VAL A 150 -4.57 4.24 31.24
CA VAL A 150 -4.46 2.79 31.35
C VAL A 150 -2.97 2.43 31.27
N LYS A 151 -2.34 2.20 32.43
CA LYS A 151 -0.96 1.71 32.50
C LYS A 151 -0.94 0.18 32.49
N ASN A 152 -0.19 -0.39 31.54
CA ASN A 152 0.11 -1.81 31.33
C ASN A 152 -0.92 -2.60 30.51
N LEU A 153 -0.54 -2.89 29.26
CA LEU A 153 -0.92 -4.07 28.49
C LEU A 153 0.37 -4.74 27.99
#